data_AF-A0A284RWT9-F1
#
_entry.id   AF-A0A284RWT9-F1
#
_cell.length_a   1.000
_cell.length_b   1.000
_cell.length_c   1.000
_cell.angle_alpha   90.00
_cell.angle_beta   90.00
_cell.angle_gamma   90.00
#
_symmetry.space_group_name_H-M   'P 1'
#
loop_
_entity.id
_entity.type
_entity.pdbx_description
1 polymer ?
#
loop_
_entity_poly.entity_id
_entity_poly.type
_entity_poly.pdbx_seq_one_letter_code
_entity_poly.pdbx_strand_id
1 'polypeptide(L)'
;MSDDPSPFSAVRKMPKCPRVGNITREQREFLQPYIAYYRHLKARAREHPKPYSVFQSRLWLLWKDRFRSQLQPPDPADKSACEHWYACRQKDLAAIIHMLEMWEPFYTAGHKREVAQRARIRAKVAKAAWKPHGGEQEVVSGEQIRRSARMPRPHKLADNAEGDLP
;
A
#
# COMPACT_ATOMS: atom_id res chain seq x y z
N MET A 1 -1.28 -39.94 44.62
CA MET A 1 -1.42 -38.64 43.94
C MET A 1 -0.15 -38.44 43.14
N SER A 2 -0.19 -38.75 41.85
CA SER A 2 0.96 -38.61 40.95
C SER A 2 0.78 -37.34 40.15
N ASP A 3 1.50 -36.29 40.54
CA ASP A 3 1.64 -35.07 39.74
C ASP A 3 2.76 -35.30 38.72
N ASP A 4 2.39 -35.88 37.58
CA ASP A 4 3.25 -35.96 36.41
C ASP A 4 3.06 -34.66 35.59
N PRO A 5 4.04 -33.76 35.51
CA PRO A 5 3.90 -32.53 34.74
C PRO A 5 3.87 -32.88 33.25
N SER A 6 2.66 -32.88 32.69
CA SER A 6 2.39 -33.07 31.26
C SER A 6 3.44 -32.35 30.39
N PRO A 7 4.02 -33.02 29.38
CA PRO A 7 4.99 -32.42 28.46
C PRO A 7 4.40 -31.24 27.65
N PHE A 8 3.08 -31.09 27.66
CA PHE A 8 2.37 -29.97 27.06
C PHE A 8 2.31 -28.72 27.93
N SER A 9 2.71 -28.78 29.20
CA SER A 9 2.76 -27.60 30.09
C SER A 9 3.98 -26.69 29.80
N ALA A 10 5.04 -27.23 29.19
CA ALA A 10 6.25 -26.49 28.82
C ALA A 10 6.04 -25.51 27.65
N VAL A 11 4.92 -25.61 26.93
CA VAL A 11 4.62 -24.76 25.76
C VAL A 11 4.20 -23.34 26.16
N ARG A 12 3.88 -23.08 27.44
CA ARG A 12 3.37 -21.77 27.90
C ARG A 12 4.43 -20.74 28.24
N LYS A 13 5.73 -21.07 28.20
CA LYS A 13 6.83 -20.15 28.52
C LYS A 13 7.77 -19.84 27.36
N MET A 14 7.41 -20.16 26.13
CA MET A 14 8.10 -19.55 25.00
C MET A 14 7.56 -18.12 24.83
N PRO A 15 8.41 -17.08 24.76
CA PRO A 15 7.96 -15.76 24.32
C PRO A 15 7.27 -15.98 22.99
N LYS A 16 5.96 -15.69 22.95
CA LYS A 16 5.16 -15.75 21.73
C LYS A 16 5.97 -15.02 20.67
N CYS A 17 6.50 -15.77 19.70
CA CYS A 17 7.13 -15.20 18.52
C CYS A 17 6.19 -14.08 18.05
N PRO A 18 6.64 -12.81 17.99
CA PRO A 18 5.76 -11.72 17.60
C PRO A 18 5.03 -12.14 16.33
N ARG A 19 3.70 -12.27 16.46
CA ARG A 19 2.83 -12.55 15.33
C ARG A 19 3.22 -11.55 14.24
N VAL A 20 3.15 -11.99 12.99
CA VAL A 20 3.45 -11.26 11.73
C VAL A 20 2.68 -9.91 11.59
N GLY A 21 1.96 -9.45 12.61
CA GLY A 21 1.11 -8.26 12.61
C GLY A 21 1.80 -6.91 12.87
N ASN A 22 3.02 -6.85 13.39
CA ASN A 22 3.67 -5.56 13.71
C ASN A 22 5.00 -5.38 12.95
N ILE A 23 4.94 -5.33 11.62
CA ILE A 23 6.07 -4.77 10.85
C ILE A 23 6.18 -3.28 11.17
N THR A 24 7.36 -2.84 11.62
CA THR A 24 7.57 -1.41 11.89
C THR A 24 7.65 -0.62 10.57
N ARG A 25 7.46 0.70 10.64
CA ARG A 25 7.62 1.57 9.47
C ARG A 25 9.05 1.48 8.91
N GLU A 26 10.05 1.47 9.78
CA GLU A 26 11.47 1.35 9.40
C GLU A 26 11.75 0.02 8.68
N GLN A 27 11.21 -1.08 9.20
CA GLN A 27 11.29 -2.41 8.59
C GLN A 27 10.67 -2.43 7.18
N ARG A 28 9.54 -1.75 7.00
CA ARG A 28 8.89 -1.61 5.68
C ARG A 28 9.73 -0.82 4.71
N GLU A 29 10.20 0.35 5.11
CA GLU A 29 11.04 1.24 4.30
C GLU A 29 12.35 0.54 3.90
N PHE A 30 12.94 -0.24 4.82
CA PHE A 30 14.10 -1.08 4.52
C PHE A 30 13.82 -2.14 3.46
N LEU A 31 12.67 -2.83 3.51
CA LEU A 31 12.36 -3.92 2.56
C LEU A 31 11.89 -3.44 1.19
N GLN A 32 11.29 -2.25 1.12
CA GLN A 32 10.71 -1.68 -0.09
C GLN A 32 11.62 -1.78 -1.33
N PRO A 33 12.91 -1.38 -1.30
CA PRO A 33 13.77 -1.49 -2.49
C PRO A 33 14.01 -2.93 -2.96
N TYR A 34 13.86 -3.92 -2.07
CA TYR A 34 14.12 -5.33 -2.38
C TYR A 34 12.90 -6.07 -2.94
N ILE A 35 11.69 -5.51 -2.85
CA ILE A 35 10.45 -6.20 -3.25
C ILE A 35 10.43 -6.51 -4.76
N ALA A 36 10.81 -5.54 -5.59
CA ALA A 36 10.85 -5.73 -7.05
C ALA A 36 11.85 -6.83 -7.45
N TYR A 37 13.02 -6.84 -6.80
CA TYR A 37 14.05 -7.86 -7.05
C TYR A 37 13.62 -9.24 -6.53
N TYR A 38 12.97 -9.30 -5.36
CA TYR A 38 12.38 -10.51 -4.82
C TYR A 38 11.37 -11.14 -5.79
N ARG A 39 10.46 -10.35 -6.36
CA ARG A 39 9.47 -10.84 -7.35
C ARG A 39 10.14 -11.49 -8.55
N HIS A 40 11.14 -10.82 -9.10
CA HIS A 40 11.87 -11.31 -10.27
C HIS A 40 12.54 -12.67 -9.97
N LEU A 41 13.21 -12.78 -8.82
CA LEU A 41 13.87 -14.01 -8.42
C LEU A 41 12.87 -15.12 -8.08
N LYS A 42 11.73 -14.79 -7.44
CA LYS A 42 10.67 -15.74 -7.12
C LYS A 42 10.04 -16.33 -8.37
N ALA A 43 9.77 -15.52 -9.39
CA ALA A 43 9.22 -15.98 -10.66
C ALA A 43 10.14 -17.00 -11.37
N ARG A 44 11.47 -16.81 -11.25
CA ARG A 44 12.49 -17.67 -11.84
C ARG A 44 12.98 -18.79 -10.92
N ALA A 45 12.49 -18.87 -9.68
CA ALA A 45 13.04 -19.78 -8.68
C ALA A 45 12.86 -21.27 -9.03
N ARG A 46 11.85 -21.62 -9.85
CA ARG A 46 11.63 -22.99 -10.32
C ARG A 46 12.72 -23.45 -11.28
N GLU A 47 13.18 -22.58 -12.17
CA GLU A 47 14.20 -22.86 -13.18
C GLU A 47 15.61 -22.61 -12.63
N HIS A 48 15.75 -21.58 -11.81
CA HIS A 48 17.01 -21.12 -11.24
C HIS A 48 16.85 -20.88 -9.71
N PRO A 49 16.90 -21.93 -8.90
CA PRO A 49 16.67 -21.82 -7.45
C PRO A 49 17.81 -21.11 -6.71
N LYS A 50 19.05 -21.24 -7.18
CA LYS A 50 20.25 -20.72 -6.50
C LYS A 50 20.25 -19.18 -6.34
N PRO A 51 19.93 -18.37 -7.37
CA PRO A 51 19.78 -16.93 -7.19
C PRO A 51 18.77 -16.53 -6.10
N TYR A 52 17.62 -17.22 -6.05
CA TYR A 52 16.59 -16.96 -5.06
C TYR A 52 17.05 -17.31 -3.64
N SER A 53 17.70 -18.46 -3.44
CA SER A 53 18.21 -18.85 -2.12
C SER A 53 19.34 -17.93 -1.64
N VAL A 54 20.27 -17.55 -2.52
CA VAL A 54 21.33 -16.59 -2.19
C VAL A 54 20.76 -15.23 -1.78
N PHE A 55 19.73 -14.76 -2.48
CA PHE A 55 19.03 -13.53 -2.11
C PHE A 55 18.38 -13.64 -0.73
N GLN A 56 17.65 -14.73 -0.45
CA GLN A 56 17.02 -14.97 0.86
C GLN A 56 18.06 -14.95 1.99
N SER A 57 19.20 -15.64 1.81
CA SER A 57 20.28 -15.65 2.78
C SER A 57 20.90 -14.27 3.00
N ARG A 58 21.21 -13.53 1.92
CA ARG A 58 21.81 -12.19 2.02
C ARG A 58 20.85 -11.19 2.67
N LEU A 59 19.59 -11.19 2.26
CA LEU A 59 18.58 -10.31 2.83
C LEU A 59 18.36 -10.60 4.31
N TRP A 60 18.36 -11.88 4.70
CA TRP A 60 18.32 -12.28 6.10
C TRP A 60 19.49 -11.72 6.91
N LEU A 61 20.73 -11.80 6.39
CA LEU A 61 21.90 -11.25 7.06
C LEU A 61 21.79 -9.73 7.24
N LEU A 62 21.38 -9.00 6.19
CA LEU A 62 21.20 -7.55 6.29
C LEU A 62 20.10 -7.18 7.30
N TRP A 63 19.00 -7.94 7.28
CA TRP A 63 17.87 -7.72 8.18
C TRP A 63 18.24 -7.97 9.64
N LYS A 64 18.87 -9.11 9.94
CA LYS A 64 19.21 -9.47 11.32
C LYS A 64 20.21 -8.48 11.93
N ASP A 65 21.16 -7.98 11.14
CA ASP A 65 22.19 -7.06 11.62
C ASP A 65 21.59 -5.67 11.84
N ARG A 66 20.75 -5.20 10.90
CA ARG A 66 20.07 -3.90 11.01
C ARG A 66 19.10 -3.85 12.18
N PHE A 67 18.35 -4.91 12.43
CA PHE A 67 17.27 -4.96 13.43
C PHE A 67 17.64 -5.77 14.67
N ARG A 68 18.93 -6.01 14.93
CA ARG A 68 19.41 -6.84 16.04
C ARG A 68 18.81 -6.45 17.40
N SER A 69 18.70 -5.15 17.68
CA SER A 69 18.13 -4.62 18.92
C SER A 69 16.63 -4.91 19.08
N GLN A 70 15.90 -4.98 17.97
CA GLN A 70 14.47 -5.30 17.93
C GLN A 70 14.23 -6.82 17.98
N LEU A 71 15.21 -7.58 17.52
CA LEU A 71 15.14 -9.02 17.35
C LEU A 71 15.32 -9.77 18.68
N GLN A 72 16.15 -9.29 19.61
CA GLN A 72 16.32 -9.90 20.96
C GLN A 72 16.45 -11.44 20.92
N PRO A 73 17.55 -11.97 20.35
CA PRO A 73 17.79 -13.41 20.35
C PRO A 73 17.88 -13.96 21.80
N PRO A 74 17.62 -15.26 22.01
CA PRO A 74 17.85 -15.95 23.28
C PRO A 74 19.30 -15.84 23.75
N ASP A 75 19.57 -16.32 24.96
CA ASP A 75 20.93 -16.39 25.51
C ASP A 75 21.89 -17.05 24.50
N PRO A 76 22.98 -16.37 24.07
CA PRO A 76 23.96 -16.93 23.14
C PRO A 76 24.67 -18.19 23.67
N ALA A 77 24.63 -18.47 24.97
CA ALA A 77 25.14 -19.72 25.54
C ALA A 77 24.30 -20.95 25.14
N ASP A 78 23.00 -20.76 24.83
CA ASP A 78 22.14 -21.82 24.31
C ASP A 78 22.09 -21.77 22.78
N LYS A 79 23.03 -22.51 22.18
CA LYS A 79 23.17 -22.60 20.73
C LYS A 79 21.91 -23.17 20.05
N SER A 80 21.27 -24.16 20.64
CA SER A 80 20.08 -24.81 20.07
C SER A 80 18.87 -23.87 20.05
N ALA A 81 18.63 -23.17 21.16
CA ALA A 81 17.58 -22.16 21.23
C ALA A 81 17.83 -21.01 20.25
N CYS A 82 19.09 -20.54 20.12
CA CYS A 82 19.46 -19.52 19.15
C CYS A 82 19.21 -19.97 17.70
N GLU A 83 19.64 -21.17 17.32
CA GLU A 83 19.43 -21.71 15.97
C GLU A 83 17.94 -21.83 15.62
N HIS A 84 17.14 -22.40 16.53
CA HIS A 84 15.69 -22.50 16.36
C HIS A 84 15.04 -21.12 16.23
N TRP A 85 15.45 -20.18 17.08
CA TRP A 85 14.93 -18.81 17.07
C TRP A 85 15.22 -18.09 15.75
N TYR A 86 16.45 -18.19 15.23
CA TYR A 86 16.81 -17.61 13.94
C TYR A 86 16.04 -18.25 12.79
N ALA A 87 15.85 -19.58 12.80
CA ALA A 87 15.05 -20.26 11.80
C ALA A 87 13.59 -19.77 11.78
N CYS A 88 12.99 -19.56 12.95
CA CYS A 88 11.65 -18.97 13.08
C CYS A 88 11.60 -17.54 12.51
N ARG A 89 12.60 -16.72 12.82
CA ARG A 89 12.66 -15.31 12.36
C ARG A 89 12.90 -15.19 10.86
N GLN A 90 13.66 -16.10 10.28
CA GLN A 90 13.85 -16.15 8.83
C GLN A 90 12.54 -16.49 8.10
N LYS A 91 11.70 -17.38 8.68
CA LYS A 91 10.34 -17.63 8.18
C LYS A 91 9.44 -16.40 8.29
N ASP A 92 9.52 -15.68 9.41
CA ASP A 92 8.76 -14.43 9.59
C ASP A 92 9.16 -13.37 8.56
N LEU A 93 10.46 -13.22 8.28
CA LEU A 93 10.96 -12.32 7.23
C LEU A 93 10.38 -12.67 5.85
N ALA A 94 10.36 -13.96 5.50
CA ALA A 94 9.77 -14.41 4.24
C ALA A 94 8.27 -14.08 4.16
N ALA A 95 7.53 -14.28 5.26
CA ALA A 95 6.11 -13.92 5.34
C ALA A 95 5.88 -12.40 5.21
N ILE A 96 6.73 -11.58 5.84
CA ILE A 96 6.69 -10.12 5.74
C ILE A 96 6.93 -9.67 4.29
N ILE A 97 7.97 -10.18 3.63
CA ILE A 97 8.28 -9.84 2.24
C ILE A 97 7.11 -10.21 1.32
N HIS A 98 6.51 -11.39 1.53
CA HIS A 98 5.35 -11.81 0.75
C HIS A 98 4.12 -10.93 1.00
N MET A 99 3.88 -10.51 2.25
CA MET A 99 2.82 -9.55 2.55
C MET A 99 3.07 -8.22 1.82
N LEU A 100 4.28 -7.67 1.89
CA LEU A 100 4.62 -6.41 1.21
C LEU A 100 4.47 -6.53 -0.32
N GLU A 101 4.88 -7.66 -0.88
CA GLU A 101 4.66 -7.99 -2.29
C GLU A 101 3.17 -7.94 -2.66
N MET A 102 2.28 -8.51 -1.86
CA MET A 102 0.84 -8.50 -2.13
C MET A 102 0.19 -7.13 -1.94
N TRP A 103 0.75 -6.28 -1.07
CA TRP A 103 0.20 -4.97 -0.75
C TRP A 103 0.63 -3.86 -1.73
N GLU A 104 1.75 -4.03 -2.43
CA GLU A 104 2.27 -3.01 -3.36
C GLU A 104 1.29 -2.60 -4.48
N PRO A 105 0.47 -3.49 -5.09
CA PRO A 105 -0.56 -3.09 -6.03
C PRO A 105 -1.56 -2.08 -5.45
N PHE A 106 -1.91 -2.21 -4.16
CA PHE A 106 -2.83 -1.31 -3.47
C PHE A 106 -2.17 0.04 -3.15
N TYR A 107 -0.92 0.02 -2.70
CA TYR A 107 -0.15 1.25 -2.45
C TYR A 107 0.15 2.02 -3.73
N THR A 108 0.54 1.34 -4.82
CA THR A 108 0.81 1.98 -6.12
C THR A 108 -0.46 2.55 -6.75
N ALA A 109 -1.60 1.86 -6.63
CA ALA A 109 -2.89 2.39 -7.08
C ALA A 109 -3.31 3.65 -6.29
N GLY A 110 -3.16 3.62 -4.96
CA GLY A 110 -3.42 4.79 -4.10
C GLY A 110 -2.49 5.97 -4.41
N HIS A 111 -1.20 5.70 -4.57
CA HIS A 111 -0.19 6.72 -4.89
C HIS A 111 -0.42 7.35 -6.26
N LYS A 112 -0.77 6.57 -7.30
CA LYS A 112 -1.14 7.09 -8.62
C LYS A 112 -2.34 8.04 -8.55
N ARG A 113 -3.35 7.71 -7.74
CA ARG A 113 -4.52 8.58 -7.53
C ARG A 113 -4.13 9.89 -6.83
N GLU A 114 -3.29 9.81 -5.81
CA GLU A 114 -2.82 10.99 -5.07
C GLU A 114 -1.98 11.91 -5.96
N VAL A 115 -1.05 11.36 -6.75
CA VAL A 115 -0.24 12.12 -7.71
C VAL A 115 -1.13 12.78 -8.77
N ALA A 116 -2.10 12.05 -9.33
CA ALA A 116 -3.06 12.60 -10.28
C ALA A 116 -3.91 13.72 -9.68
N GLN A 117 -4.32 13.60 -8.41
CA GLN A 117 -5.05 14.64 -7.68
C GLN A 117 -4.19 15.88 -7.46
N ARG A 118 -2.92 15.73 -7.03
CA ARG A 118 -1.97 16.84 -6.87
C ARG A 118 -1.70 17.54 -8.21
N ALA A 119 -1.62 16.81 -9.31
CA ALA A 119 -1.47 17.38 -10.65
C ALA A 119 -2.71 18.19 -11.06
N ARG A 120 -3.92 17.68 -10.81
CA ARG A 120 -5.18 18.41 -11.04
C ARG A 120 -5.28 19.71 -10.23
N ILE A 121 -4.86 19.69 -8.97
CA ILE A 121 -4.84 20.89 -8.12
C ILE A 121 -3.86 21.91 -8.70
N ARG A 122 -2.64 21.49 -9.05
CA ARG A 122 -1.65 22.37 -9.69
C ARG A 122 -2.16 22.98 -11.00
N ALA A 123 -2.83 22.19 -11.84
CA ALA A 123 -3.43 22.69 -13.07
C ALA A 123 -4.54 23.73 -12.81
N LYS A 124 -5.40 23.51 -11.80
CA LYS A 124 -6.41 24.49 -11.39
C LYS A 124 -5.80 25.79 -10.86
N VAL A 125 -4.75 25.69 -10.04
CA VAL A 125 -4.01 26.86 -9.52
C VAL A 125 -3.34 27.62 -10.66
N ALA A 126 -2.66 26.94 -11.60
CA ALA A 126 -2.05 27.58 -12.75
C ALA A 126 -3.08 28.28 -13.65
N LYS A 127 -4.24 27.65 -13.88
CA LYS A 127 -5.35 28.26 -14.63
C LYS A 127 -5.95 29.48 -13.93
N ALA A 128 -6.03 29.46 -12.60
CA ALA A 128 -6.50 30.60 -11.81
C ALA A 128 -5.46 31.74 -11.72
N ALA A 129 -4.18 31.41 -11.80
CA ALA A 129 -3.07 32.37 -11.83
C ALA A 129 -2.92 33.06 -13.20
N TRP A 130 -3.38 32.44 -14.28
CA TRP A 130 -3.60 33.09 -15.57
C TRP A 130 -4.87 33.95 -15.52
N LYS A 131 -4.78 35.10 -14.87
CA LYS A 131 -5.60 36.27 -15.22
C LYS A 131 -4.78 37.14 -16.18
N PRO A 132 -5.22 37.39 -17.41
CA PRO A 132 -4.57 38.40 -18.24
C PRO A 132 -4.77 39.76 -17.57
N HIS A 133 -3.66 40.44 -17.24
CA HIS A 133 -3.66 41.83 -16.83
C HIS A 133 -3.38 42.70 -18.05
N GLY A 134 -4.33 43.58 -18.38
CA GLY A 134 -4.29 44.60 -19.43
C GLY A 134 -5.34 44.30 -20.52
N GLY A 135 -6.31 45.14 -20.84
CA GLY A 135 -6.61 46.55 -20.54
C GLY A 135 -7.62 47.00 -21.62
N GLU A 136 -8.62 47.80 -21.26
CA GLU A 136 -9.79 48.14 -22.08
C GLU A 136 -9.53 49.18 -23.20
N GLN A 137 -10.49 49.25 -24.15
CA GLN A 137 -10.81 50.27 -25.17
C GLN A 137 -9.91 50.39 -26.42
N GLU A 138 -10.40 50.61 -27.65
CA GLU A 138 -11.71 50.67 -28.32
C GLU A 138 -11.41 50.89 -29.82
N VAL A 139 -12.21 50.33 -30.76
CA VAL A 139 -12.78 50.98 -31.98
C VAL A 139 -13.44 49.91 -32.86
N VAL A 140 -14.76 49.80 -32.70
CA VAL A 140 -15.86 49.75 -33.68
C VAL A 140 -15.64 49.13 -35.07
N SER A 141 -16.40 48.06 -35.36
CA SER A 141 -17.36 47.89 -36.50
C SER A 141 -17.49 46.38 -36.85
N GLY A 142 -18.63 45.69 -36.80
CA GLY A 142 -20.03 46.07 -36.56
C GLY A 142 -20.93 44.83 -36.29
N GLU A 143 -22.19 45.16 -35.98
CA GLU A 143 -23.41 44.33 -36.05
C GLU A 143 -23.81 43.34 -34.93
N GLN A 144 -24.51 43.95 -33.96
CA GLN A 144 -25.86 43.61 -33.46
C GLN A 144 -26.12 42.37 -32.57
N ILE A 145 -26.30 42.74 -31.30
CA ILE A 145 -27.07 42.17 -30.19
C ILE A 145 -28.32 41.36 -30.61
N ARG A 146 -28.40 40.10 -30.18
CA ARG A 146 -29.67 39.44 -29.79
C ARG A 146 -29.53 38.77 -28.42
N ARG A 147 -30.20 39.37 -27.43
CA ARG A 147 -30.54 38.77 -26.14
C ARG A 147 -31.77 37.86 -26.30
N SER A 148 -31.96 36.93 -25.35
CA SER A 148 -33.13 36.03 -25.13
C SER A 148 -32.89 34.58 -25.60
N ALA A 149 -33.21 33.50 -24.87
CA ALA A 149 -34.06 33.33 -23.71
C ALA A 149 -33.66 32.09 -22.86
N ARG A 150 -33.72 32.27 -21.53
CA ARG A 150 -34.40 31.41 -20.53
C ARG A 150 -34.36 29.87 -20.70
N MET A 151 -33.64 29.22 -19.78
CA MET A 151 -33.79 27.80 -19.41
C MET A 151 -35.25 27.44 -19.08
N PRO A 152 -35.77 26.26 -19.48
CA PRO A 152 -36.99 25.72 -18.90
C PRO A 152 -36.68 25.04 -17.55
N ARG A 153 -37.41 25.45 -16.50
CA ARG A 153 -37.49 24.73 -15.22
C ARG A 153 -38.26 23.41 -15.41
N PRO A 154 -37.95 22.35 -14.65
CA PRO A 154 -38.81 21.17 -14.59
C PRO A 154 -40.04 21.49 -13.74
N HIS A 155 -41.21 21.57 -14.37
CA HIS A 155 -42.48 21.56 -13.65
C HIS A 155 -42.92 20.10 -13.42
N LYS A 156 -43.10 19.77 -12.14
CA LYS A 156 -43.96 18.67 -11.68
C LYS A 156 -45.44 19.08 -11.85
N LEU A 157 -46.28 18.12 -12.21
CA LEU A 157 -47.58 17.73 -11.61
C LEU A 157 -48.30 16.88 -12.69
N ALA A 158 -48.55 15.58 -12.47
CA ALA A 158 -49.62 14.98 -11.67
C ALA A 158 -50.96 14.88 -12.43
N ASP A 159 -51.29 13.64 -12.79
CA ASP A 159 -52.54 12.90 -12.58
C ASP A 159 -53.87 13.31 -13.24
N ASN A 160 -54.50 12.26 -13.80
CA ASN A 160 -55.94 12.05 -14.05
C ASN A 160 -56.56 12.88 -15.20
N ALA A 161 -57.49 12.39 -16.02
CA ALA A 161 -58.23 11.13 -16.13
C ALA A 161 -58.98 11.12 -17.50
N GLU A 162 -59.50 9.94 -17.85
CA GLU A 162 -60.68 9.66 -18.70
C GLU A 162 -60.66 10.17 -20.15
N GLY A 163 -60.64 9.29 -21.14
CA GLY A 163 -61.85 8.66 -21.73
C GLY A 163 -61.86 9.09 -23.21
N ASP A 164 -62.30 8.37 -24.22
CA ASP A 164 -63.10 7.15 -24.33
C ASP A 164 -63.04 6.71 -25.81
N LEU A 165 -63.30 5.42 -26.05
CA LEU A 165 -63.85 4.80 -27.28
C LEU A 165 -63.01 4.76 -28.58
N PRO A 166 -63.34 3.84 -29.52
CA PRO A 166 -64.45 2.86 -29.53
C PRO A 166 -64.06 1.38 -29.42
#